data_AF-A0A6C8L851-F1
#
_entry.id   AF-A0A6C8L851-F1
#
_cell.length_a   1.000
_cell.length_b   1.000
_cell.length_c   1.000
_cell.angle_alpha   90.00
_cell.angle_beta   90.00
_cell.angle_gamma   90.00
#
_symmetry.space_group_name_H-M   'P 1'
#
loop_
_entity.id
_entity.type
_entity.pdbx_description
1 polymer ?
#
loop_
_entity_poly.entity_id
_entity_poly.type
_entity_poly.pdbx_seq_one_letter_code
_entity_poly.pdbx_strand_id
1 'polypeptide(L)'
;IRFPDDPEIFSQTEAQQLVAEELVEKWEKGKMRLLWDNKKRRNEALDCLVYAYAALRVSVQRWQLDLAVLAKSREEETTRPTLKELAAKLSGGVNGYSR
;
A
#
# COMPACT_ATOMS: atom_id res chain seq x y z
N ILE A 1 6.85 3.08 -10.33
CA ILE A 1 6.48 2.15 -9.24
C ILE A 1 7.76 1.48 -8.76
N ARG A 2 8.03 1.47 -7.45
CA ARG A 2 9.16 0.74 -6.85
C ARG A 2 8.55 -0.43 -6.08
N PHE A 3 9.04 -1.63 -6.34
CA PHE A 3 8.63 -2.81 -5.58
C PHE A 3 9.63 -3.06 -4.44
N PRO A 4 9.19 -3.61 -3.30
CA PRO A 4 10.09 -4.03 -2.23
C PRO A 4 11.14 -5.02 -2.75
N ASP A 5 12.39 -4.84 -2.33
CA ASP A 5 13.48 -5.79 -2.57
C ASP A 5 13.53 -6.81 -1.43
N ASP A 6 12.40 -7.49 -1.23
CA ASP A 6 12.20 -8.50 -0.20
C ASP A 6 11.40 -9.67 -0.81
N PRO A 7 12.03 -10.85 -1.00
CA PRO A 7 11.37 -12.01 -1.59
C PRO A 7 10.17 -12.56 -0.80
N GLU A 8 10.07 -12.27 0.51
CA GLU A 8 8.90 -12.66 1.30
C GLU A 8 7.68 -11.80 0.99
N ILE A 9 7.91 -10.57 0.49
CA ILE A 9 6.86 -9.59 0.18
C ILE A 9 6.57 -9.55 -1.32
N PHE A 10 7.61 -9.64 -2.16
CA PHE A 10 7.52 -9.54 -3.60
C PHE A 10 8.43 -10.57 -4.27
N SER A 11 7.88 -11.74 -4.55
CA SER A 11 8.58 -12.83 -5.23
C SER A 11 8.37 -12.78 -6.74
N GLN A 12 9.01 -13.72 -7.45
CA GLN A 12 8.80 -13.92 -8.87
C GLN A 12 7.32 -14.22 -9.21
N THR A 13 6.58 -14.84 -8.29
CA THR A 13 5.16 -15.18 -8.51
C THR A 13 4.32 -13.91 -8.62
N GLU A 14 4.47 -12.96 -7.69
CA GLU A 14 3.75 -11.68 -7.71
C GLU A 14 4.16 -10.87 -8.95
N ALA A 15 5.45 -10.87 -9.29
CA ALA A 15 5.95 -10.21 -10.49
C ALA A 15 5.30 -10.77 -11.77
N GLN A 16 5.21 -12.10 -11.90
CA GLN A 16 4.55 -12.76 -13.05
C GLN A 16 3.06 -12.45 -13.12
N GLN A 17 2.37 -12.40 -11.98
CA GLN A 17 0.95 -12.07 -11.93
C GLN A 17 0.68 -10.59 -12.25
N LEU A 18 1.57 -9.67 -11.85
CA LEU A 18 1.47 -8.25 -12.21
C LEU A 18 1.56 -7.99 -13.71
N VAL A 19 2.30 -8.83 -14.43
CA VAL A 19 2.45 -8.75 -15.90
C VAL A 19 1.65 -9.84 -16.62
N ALA A 20 0.59 -10.35 -15.97
CA ALA A 20 -0.20 -11.46 -16.48
C ALA A 20 -1.01 -11.11 -17.73
N GLU A 21 -1.34 -9.83 -17.94
CA GLU A 21 -2.12 -9.38 -19.09
C GLU A 21 -1.22 -8.80 -20.19
N GLU A 22 -1.52 -9.19 -21.42
CA GLU A 22 -0.85 -8.69 -22.61
C GLU A 22 -1.88 -8.18 -23.61
N LEU A 23 -1.55 -7.10 -24.30
CA LEU A 23 -2.38 -6.56 -25.36
C LEU A 23 -2.24 -7.44 -26.61
N VAL A 24 -3.32 -8.08 -27.01
CA VAL A 24 -3.35 -8.99 -28.16
C VAL A 24 -4.39 -8.57 -29.18
N GLU A 25 -4.09 -8.83 -30.45
CA GLU A 25 -5.03 -8.66 -31.54
C GLU A 25 -6.04 -9.81 -31.54
N LYS A 26 -7.32 -9.49 -31.39
CA LYS A 26 -8.42 -10.46 -31.47
C LYS A 26 -9.44 -10.01 -32.49
N TRP A 27 -9.94 -10.97 -33.27
CA TRP A 27 -11.07 -10.78 -34.15
C TRP A 27 -12.36 -10.88 -33.34
N GLU A 28 -13.08 -9.76 -33.21
CA GLU A 28 -14.35 -9.70 -32.49
C GLU A 28 -15.41 -9.01 -33.37
N LYS A 29 -16.55 -9.69 -33.58
CA LYS A 29 -17.68 -9.15 -34.36
C LYS A 29 -17.26 -8.61 -35.75
N GLY A 30 -16.38 -9.35 -36.44
CA GLY A 30 -15.91 -9.02 -37.79
C GLY A 30 -14.92 -7.85 -37.86
N LYS A 31 -14.37 -7.38 -36.74
CA LYS A 31 -13.33 -6.35 -36.70
C LYS A 31 -12.16 -6.82 -35.84
N MET A 32 -10.93 -6.49 -36.25
CA MET A 32 -9.77 -6.61 -35.37
C MET A 32 -9.84 -5.57 -34.26
N ARG A 33 -9.60 -6.01 -33.02
CA ARG A 33 -9.48 -5.15 -31.84
C ARG A 33 -8.26 -5.58 -31.03
N LEU A 34 -7.65 -4.61 -30.37
CA LEU A 34 -6.65 -4.86 -29.33
C LEU A 34 -7.37 -5.08 -28.00
N LEU A 35 -7.21 -6.26 -27.42
CA LEU A 35 -7.82 -6.65 -26.16
C LEU A 35 -6.74 -7.16 -25.20
N TRP A 36 -6.91 -6.87 -23.91
CA TRP A 36 -6.06 -7.45 -22.86
C TRP A 36 -6.47 -8.91 -22.65
N ASP A 37 -5.47 -9.81 -22.66
CA ASP A 37 -5.66 -11.24 -22.42
C ASP A 37 -4.65 -11.71 -21.37
N ASN A 38 -5.15 -12.42 -20.36
CA ASN A 38 -4.31 -13.00 -19.32
C ASN A 38 -3.65 -14.32 -19.74
N LYS A 39 -3.99 -14.87 -20.92
CA LYS A 39 -3.49 -16.14 -21.45
C LYS A 39 -3.67 -17.31 -20.46
N LYS A 40 -4.76 -17.29 -19.68
CA LYS A 40 -5.07 -18.25 -18.60
C LYS A 40 -4.05 -18.26 -17.45
N ARG A 41 -3.23 -17.21 -17.31
CA ARG A 41 -2.39 -17.02 -16.12
C ARG A 41 -3.21 -16.42 -14.98
N ARG A 42 -2.74 -16.66 -13.76
CA ARG A 42 -3.17 -15.94 -12.56
C ARG A 42 -2.81 -14.46 -12.68
N ASN A 43 -3.74 -13.56 -12.39
CA ASN A 43 -3.59 -12.10 -12.50
C ASN A 43 -4.12 -11.36 -11.24
N GLU A 44 -4.36 -12.07 -10.14
CA GLU A 44 -4.96 -11.50 -8.93
C GLU A 44 -4.10 -10.38 -8.33
N ALA A 45 -2.77 -10.47 -8.44
CA ALA A 45 -1.88 -9.38 -8.04
C ALA A 45 -2.09 -8.09 -8.87
N LEU A 46 -2.31 -8.23 -10.17
CA LEU A 46 -2.63 -7.10 -11.05
C LEU A 46 -4.00 -6.52 -10.69
N ASP A 47 -5.01 -7.37 -10.52
CA ASP A 47 -6.37 -6.95 -10.13
C ASP A 47 -6.35 -6.18 -8.81
N CYS A 48 -5.63 -6.69 -7.81
CA CYS A 48 -5.46 -6.05 -6.52
C CYS A 48 -4.81 -4.67 -6.64
N LEU A 49 -3.73 -4.56 -7.43
CA LEU A 49 -3.06 -3.29 -7.66
C LEU A 49 -3.97 -2.26 -8.35
N VAL A 50 -4.72 -2.68 -9.37
CA VAL A 50 -5.67 -1.83 -10.10
C VAL A 50 -6.77 -1.34 -9.16
N TYR A 51 -7.34 -2.21 -8.33
CA TYR A 51 -8.36 -1.82 -7.36
C TYR A 51 -7.81 -0.91 -6.27
N ALA A 52 -6.62 -1.18 -5.73
CA ALA A 52 -5.98 -0.30 -4.75
C ALA A 52 -5.72 1.10 -5.33
N TYR A 53 -5.27 1.17 -6.58
CA TYR A 53 -5.06 2.44 -7.27
C TYR A 53 -6.37 3.19 -7.53
N ALA A 54 -7.42 2.49 -7.97
CA ALA A 54 -8.74 3.08 -8.17
C ALA A 54 -9.32 3.61 -6.85
N ALA A 55 -9.24 2.82 -5.77
CA ALA A 55 -9.66 3.22 -4.44
C ALA A 55 -8.89 4.45 -3.96
N LEU A 56 -7.56 4.46 -4.09
CA LEU A 56 -6.73 5.62 -3.75
C LEU A 56 -7.17 6.87 -4.52
N ARG A 57 -7.36 6.76 -5.84
CA ARG A 57 -7.80 7.88 -6.67
C ARG A 57 -9.17 8.43 -6.24
N VAL A 58 -10.14 7.55 -5.97
CA VAL A 58 -11.46 7.95 -5.48
C VAL A 58 -11.33 8.63 -4.12
N SER A 59 -10.51 8.10 -3.21
CA SER A 59 -10.28 8.68 -1.89
C SER A 59 -9.71 10.08 -1.95
N VAL A 60 -8.72 10.32 -2.82
CA VAL A 60 -8.17 11.66 -3.03
C VAL A 60 -9.24 12.61 -3.60
N GLN A 61 -10.01 12.17 -4.60
CA GLN A 61 -10.96 13.03 -5.32
C GLN A 61 -12.25 13.33 -4.56
N ARG A 62 -12.77 12.37 -3.79
CA ARG A 62 -14.10 12.45 -3.16
C ARG A 62 -14.04 12.62 -1.66
N TRP A 63 -13.01 12.08 -1.01
CA TRP A 63 -12.87 12.09 0.44
C TRP A 63 -11.70 12.95 0.92
N GLN A 64 -11.05 13.69 0.02
CA GLN A 64 -9.98 14.64 0.34
C GLN A 64 -8.83 13.96 1.11
N LEU A 65 -8.55 12.68 0.80
CA LEU A 65 -7.41 11.97 1.37
C LEU A 65 -6.12 12.70 1.00
N ASP A 66 -5.37 13.14 2.01
CA ASP A 66 -4.06 13.79 1.85
C ASP A 66 -2.96 12.87 2.39
N LEU A 67 -2.07 12.45 1.49
CA LEU A 67 -0.97 11.53 1.81
C LEU A 67 0.12 12.19 2.66
N ALA A 68 0.32 13.51 2.56
CA ALA A 68 1.32 14.23 3.35
C ALA A 68 0.85 14.36 4.80
N VAL A 69 -0.43 14.67 5.00
CA VAL A 69 -1.04 14.71 6.35
C VAL A 69 -1.00 13.32 6.99
N LEU A 70 -1.32 12.27 6.23
CA LEU A 70 -1.31 10.89 6.72
C LEU A 70 0.11 10.39 7.06
N ALA A 71 1.11 10.76 6.26
CA ALA A 71 2.52 10.44 6.55
C ALA A 71 2.97 11.10 7.85
N LYS A 72 2.68 12.40 8.03
CA LYS A 72 3.00 13.14 9.26
C LYS A 72 2.31 12.53 10.49
N SER A 73 1.03 12.17 10.39
CA SER A 73 0.32 11.53 11.51
C SER A 73 0.94 10.20 11.92
N ARG A 74 1.47 9.42 10.95
CA ARG A 74 2.12 8.14 11.23
C ARG A 74 3.47 8.32 11.92
N GLU A 75 4.25 9.31 11.51
CA GLU A 75 5.51 9.67 12.18
C GLU A 75 5.27 10.12 13.63
N GLU A 76 4.27 10.96 13.85
CA GLU A 76 3.84 11.37 15.19
C GLU A 76 3.38 10.18 16.04
N GLU A 77 2.69 9.21 15.46
CA GLU A 77 2.25 8.01 16.18
C GLU A 77 3.43 7.11 16.59
N THR A 78 4.43 6.94 15.71
CA THR A 78 5.64 6.17 16.05
C THR A 78 6.53 6.83 17.09
N THR A 79 6.47 8.16 17.23
CA THR A 79 7.28 8.93 18.18
C THR A 79 6.56 9.19 19.50
N ARG A 80 5.26 8.90 19.60
CA ARG A 80 4.50 9.01 20.85
C ARG A 80 5.06 8.00 21.86
N PRO A 81 5.51 8.46 23.04
CA PRO A 81 5.96 7.55 24.08
C PRO A 81 4.81 6.63 24.48
N THR A 82 5.13 5.36 24.67
CA THR A 82 4.17 4.37 25.15
C THR A 82 3.69 4.75 26.55
N LEU A 83 2.49 4.29 26.93
CA LEU A 83 1.94 4.52 28.28
C LEU A 83 2.92 4.11 29.40
N LYS A 84 3.72 3.07 29.15
CA LYS A 84 4.74 2.57 30.08
C LYS A 84 5.91 3.55 30.22
N GLU A 85 6.36 4.16 29.13
CA GLU A 85 7.43 5.17 29.13
C GLU A 85 6.97 6.51 29.73
N LEU A 86 5.71 6.90 29.47
CA LEU A 86 5.07 8.05 30.12
C LEU A 86 4.97 7.84 31.64
N ALA A 87 4.50 6.67 32.08
CA ALA A 87 4.42 6.33 33.50
C ALA A 87 5.81 6.34 34.17
N ALA A 88 6.83 5.80 33.50
CA ALA A 88 8.20 5.80 34.01
C ALA A 88 8.80 7.21 34.13
N LYS A 89 8.55 8.10 33.15
CA LYS A 89 8.98 9.51 33.21
C LYS A 89 8.30 10.28 34.34
N LEU A 90 7.02 9.99 34.61
CA LEU A 90 6.27 10.63 35.70
C LEU A 90 6.66 10.09 37.08
N SER A 91 6.94 8.78 37.20
CA SER A 91 7.37 8.17 38.47
C SER A 91 8.78 8.56 38.89
N GLY A 92 9.66 8.89 37.94
CA GLY A 92 11.03 9.35 38.20
C GLY A 92 11.15 10.77 38.78
N GLY A 93 10.05 11.55 38.81
CA GLY A 93 10.03 12.92 39.34
C GLY A 93 9.75 13.05 40.85
N VAL A 94 9.46 11.95 41.55
CA VAL A 94 9.11 11.95 42.98
C VAL A 94 10.31 11.46 43.81
N ASN A 95 11.44 12.15 43.75
CA ASN A 95 12.56 11.91 44.68
C ASN A 95 13.42 13.17 44.86
N GLY A 96 12.77 14.29 45.11
CA GLY A 96 13.42 15.59 45.25
C GLY A 96 12.93 16.41 46.43
N TYR A 97 12.51 15.80 47.54
CA TYR A 97 12.39 16.49 48.84
C TYR A 97 12.49 15.48 49.99
N SER A 98 13.70 15.30 50.53
CA SER A 98 13.86 14.96 51.94
C SER A 98 15.00 15.80 52.49
N ARG A 99 14.65 16.62 53.50
CA ARG A 99 15.54 17.41 54.35
C ARG A 99 16.45 16.51 55.17
#